data_AF-A0A3Q0R2P0-F1
#
_entry.id   AF-A0A3Q0R2P0-F1
#
_cell.length_a   1.000
_cell.length_b   1.000
_cell.length_c   1.000
_cell.angle_alpha   90.00
_cell.angle_beta   90.00
_cell.angle_gamma   90.00
#
_symmetry.space_group_name_H-M   'P 1'
#
loop_
_entity.id
_entity.type
_entity.pdbx_description
1 polymer ?
#
loop_
_entity_poly.entity_id
_entity_poly.type
_entity_poly.pdbx_seq_one_letter_code
_entity_poly.pdbx_strand_id
1 'polypeptide(L)'
;LWFFHLMKGSASGAIEKRIVGGISCKEDRQYHVQIESLQGGMTCGGALINTRWVITASHCIGLNNKLSLSKKVKNFFKGKSSKNLEQQIDTKQQFTFKEGDDPPHDIMLIKLNEDVSAELPTIKLPPVECEKPSMNAQVQIGGWGFKTADVKSKETLRH
;
A
#
# COMPACT_ATOMS: atom_id res chain seq x y z
N LEU A 1 -33.99 26.58 -37.83
CA LEU A 1 -33.26 26.99 -36.61
C LEU A 1 -33.20 25.79 -35.68
N TRP A 2 -31.99 25.44 -35.26
CA TRP A 2 -31.62 24.25 -34.48
C TRP A 2 -32.19 24.30 -33.05
N PHE A 3 -32.32 23.15 -32.38
CA PHE A 3 -31.61 22.85 -31.13
C PHE A 3 -31.90 21.39 -30.70
N PHE A 4 -30.89 20.54 -30.89
CA PHE A 4 -30.76 19.26 -30.19
C PHE A 4 -30.55 19.56 -28.69
N HIS A 5 -31.46 19.07 -27.84
CA HIS A 5 -31.19 18.94 -26.41
C HIS A 5 -30.45 17.62 -26.18
N LEU A 6 -29.12 17.69 -26.21
CA LEU A 6 -28.28 16.63 -25.65
C LEU A 6 -28.26 16.79 -24.13
N MET A 7 -28.98 15.91 -23.44
CA MET A 7 -28.78 15.66 -22.02
C MET A 7 -27.30 15.30 -21.81
N LYS A 8 -26.51 16.24 -21.28
CA LYS A 8 -25.18 15.94 -20.74
C LYS A 8 -25.40 15.02 -19.54
N GLY A 9 -25.30 13.72 -19.77
CA GLY A 9 -25.06 12.78 -18.69
C GLY A 9 -23.81 13.22 -17.95
N SER A 10 -23.95 13.60 -16.67
CA SER A 10 -22.81 13.67 -15.79
C SER A 10 -22.27 12.25 -15.68
N ALA A 11 -21.19 11.98 -16.41
CA ALA A 11 -20.30 10.91 -16.01
C ALA A 11 -19.79 11.32 -14.62
N SER A 12 -20.39 10.75 -13.58
CA SER A 12 -19.76 10.68 -12.28
C SER A 12 -18.44 9.96 -12.53
N GLY A 13 -17.36 10.72 -12.66
CA GLY A 13 -16.02 10.17 -12.76
C GLY A 13 -15.82 9.40 -11.49
N ALA A 14 -15.95 8.07 -11.57
CA ALA A 14 -15.57 7.19 -10.49
C ALA A 14 -14.15 7.61 -10.12
N ILE A 15 -13.97 8.15 -8.91
CA ILE A 15 -12.64 8.41 -8.37
C ILE A 15 -11.97 7.04 -8.35
N GLU A 16 -11.14 6.79 -9.35
CA GLU A 16 -10.39 5.56 -9.43
C GLU A 16 -9.43 5.60 -8.24
N LYS A 17 -9.61 4.68 -7.28
CA LYS A 17 -8.75 4.59 -6.06
C LYS A 17 -7.30 4.18 -6.39
N ARG A 18 -6.91 4.21 -7.67
CA ARG A 18 -5.65 3.75 -8.21
C ARG A 18 -4.77 4.94 -8.58
N ILE A 19 -3.48 4.87 -8.29
CA ILE A 19 -2.54 5.88 -8.76
C ILE A 19 -2.37 5.72 -10.27
N VAL A 20 -2.87 6.69 -11.02
CA VAL A 20 -2.71 6.79 -12.48
C VAL A 20 -2.01 8.11 -12.78
N GLY A 21 -0.91 8.07 -13.54
CA GLY A 21 -0.17 9.29 -13.92
C GLY A 21 0.85 9.80 -12.90
N GLY A 22 1.12 9.08 -11.80
CA GLY A 22 2.15 9.44 -10.80
C GLY A 22 3.58 9.31 -11.31
N ILE A 23 4.56 9.80 -10.55
CA ILE A 23 6.00 9.68 -10.86
C ILE A 23 6.52 8.36 -10.27
N SER A 24 7.42 7.67 -10.99
CA SER A 24 8.04 6.44 -10.50
C SER A 24 8.91 6.74 -9.27
N CYS A 25 8.61 6.10 -8.14
CA CYS A 25 9.47 6.19 -6.97
C CYS A 25 10.79 5.49 -7.30
N LYS A 26 11.91 6.21 -7.19
CA LYS A 26 13.27 5.73 -7.48
C LYS A 26 13.71 4.74 -6.40
N GLU A 27 14.59 5.15 -5.49
CA GLU A 27 15.01 4.39 -4.30
C GLU A 27 14.29 4.86 -3.03
N ASP A 28 13.54 5.95 -3.14
CA ASP A 28 12.59 6.40 -2.14
C ASP A 28 11.43 5.41 -2.03
N ARG A 29 10.93 5.21 -0.79
CA ARG A 29 9.77 4.35 -0.48
C ARG A 29 10.01 2.84 -0.60
N GLN A 30 11.24 2.38 -0.38
CA GLN A 30 11.56 0.95 -0.21
C GLN A 30 10.83 0.29 0.98
N TYR A 31 10.27 1.08 1.89
CA TYR A 31 9.39 0.61 2.97
C TYR A 31 8.01 0.12 2.47
N HIS A 32 7.62 0.37 1.22
CA HIS A 32 6.30 -0.02 0.73
C HIS A 32 6.21 -1.53 0.51
N VAL A 33 5.12 -2.11 0.99
CA VAL A 33 4.80 -3.54 0.94
C VAL A 33 3.55 -3.74 0.11
N GLN A 34 3.61 -4.67 -0.83
CA GLN A 34 2.45 -5.16 -1.56
C GLN A 34 1.86 -6.34 -0.80
N ILE A 35 0.55 -6.34 -0.59
CA ILE A 35 -0.19 -7.37 0.14
C ILE A 35 -1.21 -7.99 -0.81
N GLU A 36 -1.05 -9.28 -1.09
CA GLU A 36 -1.91 -10.02 -1.99
C GLU A 36 -2.59 -11.16 -1.25
N SER A 37 -3.92 -11.20 -1.25
CA SER A 37 -4.65 -12.38 -0.77
C SER A 37 -4.38 -13.57 -1.68
N LEU A 38 -3.90 -14.68 -1.11
CA LEU A 38 -3.69 -15.93 -1.85
C LEU A 38 -5.00 -16.62 -2.24
N GLN A 39 -6.13 -16.14 -1.71
CA GLN A 39 -7.47 -16.63 -2.06
C GLN A 39 -8.08 -15.87 -3.24
N GLY A 40 -7.32 -14.95 -3.83
CA GLY A 40 -7.84 -13.95 -4.75
C GLY A 40 -8.45 -12.76 -4.01
N GLY A 41 -8.72 -11.71 -4.76
CA GLY A 41 -9.28 -10.45 -4.24
C GLY A 41 -8.42 -9.23 -4.60
N MET A 42 -8.66 -8.15 -3.86
CA MET A 42 -7.98 -6.87 -4.06
C MET A 42 -6.53 -6.95 -3.58
N THR A 43 -5.62 -6.31 -4.32
CA THR A 43 -4.25 -6.06 -3.88
C THR A 43 -4.21 -4.83 -3.00
N CYS A 44 -3.62 -4.95 -1.83
CA CYS A 44 -3.45 -3.87 -0.87
C CYS A 44 -2.00 -3.36 -0.81
N GLY A 45 -1.85 -2.18 -0.25
CA GLY A 45 -0.55 -1.60 0.13
C GLY A 45 -0.34 -1.63 1.65
N GLY A 46 0.91 -1.57 2.06
CA GLY A 46 1.34 -1.39 3.43
C GLY A 46 2.70 -0.72 3.51
N ALA A 47 3.15 -0.44 4.73
CA ALA A 47 4.47 0.14 4.99
C ALA A 47 5.18 -0.58 6.14
N LEU A 48 6.48 -0.83 5.98
CA LEU A 48 7.35 -1.27 7.07
C LEU A 48 7.51 -0.16 8.10
N ILE A 49 7.18 -0.45 9.36
CA ILE A 49 7.44 0.45 10.50
C ILE A 49 8.71 0.06 11.26
N ASN A 50 9.14 -1.20 11.16
CA ASN A 50 10.42 -1.73 11.62
C ASN A 50 10.78 -3.02 10.85
N THR A 51 11.81 -3.76 11.26
CA THR A 51 12.25 -5.01 10.59
C THR A 51 11.25 -6.14 10.62
N ARG A 52 10.22 -6.08 11.47
CA ARG A 52 9.31 -7.20 11.76
C ARG A 52 7.82 -6.88 11.59
N TRP A 53 7.47 -5.61 11.42
CA TRP A 53 6.08 -5.14 11.43
C TRP A 53 5.73 -4.27 10.22
N VAL A 54 4.55 -4.54 9.65
CA VAL A 54 3.94 -3.78 8.56
C VAL A 54 2.63 -3.17 9.05
N ILE A 55 2.40 -1.89 8.74
CA ILE A 55 1.12 -1.22 8.94
C ILE A 55 0.32 -1.22 7.63
N THR A 56 -0.98 -1.48 7.71
CA THR A 56 -1.92 -1.48 6.58
C THR A 56 -3.35 -1.21 7.08
N ALA A 57 -4.34 -1.34 6.20
CA ALA A 57 -5.75 -1.17 6.50
C ALA A 57 -6.39 -2.51 6.95
N SER A 58 -7.40 -2.48 7.82
CA SER A 58 -8.02 -3.71 8.34
C SER A 58 -8.88 -4.41 7.29
N HIS A 59 -9.40 -3.68 6.30
CA HIS A 59 -10.10 -4.28 5.17
C HIS A 59 -9.18 -5.14 4.26
N CYS A 60 -7.86 -5.08 4.45
CA CYS A 60 -6.88 -5.92 3.74
C CYS A 60 -6.64 -7.28 4.41
N ILE A 61 -7.36 -7.58 5.49
CA ILE A 61 -7.28 -8.88 6.15
C ILE A 61 -7.59 -10.01 5.16
N GLY A 62 -6.83 -11.09 5.23
CA GLY A 62 -7.02 -12.27 4.37
C GLY A 62 -6.60 -13.53 5.11
N LEU A 63 -7.18 -14.68 4.75
CA LEU A 63 -6.86 -15.92 5.46
C LEU A 63 -5.37 -16.30 5.29
N ASN A 64 -4.84 -16.11 4.09
CA ASN A 64 -3.42 -16.19 3.79
C ASN A 64 -3.02 -15.03 2.87
N ASN A 65 -2.14 -14.18 3.36
CA ASN A 65 -1.65 -13.02 2.62
C ASN A 65 -0.20 -13.23 2.18
N LYS A 66 0.10 -13.02 0.91
CA LYS A 66 1.46 -12.91 0.40
C LYS A 66 1.91 -11.45 0.52
N LEU A 67 2.91 -11.21 1.36
CA LEU A 67 3.57 -9.92 1.48
C LEU A 67 4.81 -9.91 0.59
N SER A 68 4.97 -8.87 -0.21
CA SER A 68 6.12 -8.68 -1.09
C SER A 68 6.70 -7.27 -0.95
N LEU A 69 7.99 -7.18 -0.66
CA LEU A 69 8.73 -5.92 -0.69
C LEU A 69 9.13 -5.57 -2.14
N SER A 70 9.30 -4.27 -2.40
CA SER A 70 9.62 -3.73 -3.73
C SER A 70 10.70 -4.51 -4.47
N LYS A 71 10.50 -4.78 -5.77
CA LYS A 71 11.50 -5.44 -6.63
C LYS A 71 12.85 -4.70 -6.68
N LYS A 72 12.87 -3.39 -6.39
CA LYS A 72 14.13 -2.62 -6.30
C LYS A 72 14.93 -2.97 -5.04
N VAL A 73 14.27 -3.34 -3.95
CA VAL A 73 14.91 -3.87 -2.74
C VAL A 73 15.65 -5.18 -3.05
N LYS A 74 15.07 -6.05 -3.90
CA LYS A 74 15.76 -7.28 -4.36
C LYS A 74 17.08 -6.98 -5.09
N ASN A 75 17.16 -5.87 -5.82
CA ASN A 75 18.41 -5.46 -6.47
C ASN A 75 19.44 -4.89 -5.49
N PHE A 76 18.99 -4.22 -4.43
CA PHE A 76 19.85 -3.71 -3.34
C PHE A 76 20.60 -4.84 -2.62
N PHE A 77 19.95 -6.01 -2.45
CA PHE A 77 20.53 -7.18 -1.79
C PHE A 77 21.12 -8.23 -2.74
N LYS A 78 21.50 -7.89 -3.99
CA LYS A 78 22.17 -8.84 -4.90
C LYS A 78 23.48 -9.37 -4.28
N GLY A 79 23.41 -10.54 -3.64
CA GLY A 79 24.55 -11.22 -3.00
C GLY A 79 24.36 -11.57 -1.52
N LYS A 80 23.37 -10.99 -0.84
CA LYS A 80 22.96 -11.37 0.53
C LYS A 80 21.54 -11.94 0.50
N SER A 81 21.25 -12.94 1.32
CA SER A 81 20.07 -13.81 1.24
C SER A 81 18.76 -13.05 0.96
N SER A 82 18.30 -13.05 -0.30
CA SER A 82 17.02 -12.47 -0.75
C SER A 82 15.79 -13.24 -0.25
N LYS A 83 15.98 -14.20 0.67
CA LYS A 83 14.95 -15.14 1.13
C LYS A 83 13.81 -14.48 1.92
N ASN A 84 14.01 -13.29 2.51
CA ASN A 84 13.04 -12.70 3.44
C ASN A 84 12.14 -11.60 2.82
N LEU A 85 12.24 -11.35 1.51
CA LEU A 85 11.52 -10.25 0.84
C LEU A 85 10.11 -10.62 0.37
N GLU A 86 9.77 -11.90 0.37
CA GLU A 86 8.41 -12.40 0.17
C GLU A 86 8.06 -13.35 1.31
N GLN A 87 6.91 -13.16 1.95
CA GLN A 87 6.48 -13.97 3.08
C GLN A 87 4.98 -14.27 2.97
N GLN A 88 4.60 -15.52 3.19
CA GLN A 88 3.20 -15.91 3.35
C GLN A 88 2.82 -15.77 4.81
N ILE A 89 1.81 -14.97 5.08
CA ILE A 89 1.38 -14.60 6.42
C ILE A 89 0.00 -15.17 6.68
N ASP A 90 -0.10 -15.91 7.78
CA ASP A 90 -1.33 -16.49 8.29
C ASP A 90 -2.22 -15.40 8.93
N THR A 91 -3.52 -15.68 9.05
CA THR A 91 -4.49 -14.80 9.72
C THR A 91 -4.06 -14.45 11.15
N LYS A 92 -3.45 -15.37 11.89
CA LYS A 92 -3.04 -15.16 13.30
C LYS A 92 -1.95 -14.11 13.50
N GLN A 93 -1.31 -13.68 12.42
CA GLN A 93 -0.27 -12.65 12.41
C GLN A 93 -0.80 -11.29 11.95
N GLN A 94 -2.12 -11.17 11.76
CA GLN A 94 -2.81 -9.98 11.30
C GLN A 94 -3.68 -9.46 12.45
N PHE A 95 -3.34 -8.27 12.94
CA PHE A 95 -3.90 -7.70 14.16
C PHE A 95 -4.68 -6.42 13.83
N THR A 96 -6.00 -6.53 13.78
CA THR A 96 -6.89 -5.38 13.58
C THR A 96 -7.05 -4.61 14.89
N PHE A 97 -7.28 -3.30 14.79
CA PHE A 97 -7.55 -2.46 15.95
C PHE A 97 -9.06 -2.24 16.11
N LYS A 98 -9.57 -2.46 17.32
CA LYS A 98 -10.97 -2.23 17.68
C LYS A 98 -11.07 -1.67 19.10
N GLU A 99 -12.11 -0.89 19.36
CA GLU A 99 -12.43 -0.36 20.68
C GLU A 99 -13.69 -1.07 21.21
N GLY A 100 -13.55 -1.83 22.31
CA GLY A 100 -14.66 -2.62 22.86
C GLY A 100 -15.28 -3.59 21.85
N ASP A 101 -16.60 -3.47 21.69
CA ASP A 101 -17.43 -4.28 20.78
C ASP A 101 -17.67 -3.61 19.42
N ASP A 102 -17.07 -2.45 19.17
CA ASP A 102 -17.20 -1.76 17.90
C ASP A 102 -16.54 -2.53 16.75
N PRO A 103 -17.02 -2.34 15.50
CA PRO A 103 -16.31 -2.80 14.32
C PRO A 103 -14.86 -2.30 14.32
N PRO A 104 -13.90 -3.09 13.80
CA PRO A 104 -12.51 -2.67 13.77
C PRO A 104 -12.35 -1.39 12.95
N HIS A 105 -11.53 -0.47 13.46
CA HIS A 105 -11.05 0.67 12.68
C HIS A 105 -10.28 0.17 11.46
N ASP A 106 -10.20 0.99 10.41
CA ASP A 106 -9.52 0.62 9.17
C ASP A 106 -7.97 0.70 9.28
N ILE A 107 -7.42 0.08 10.31
CA ILE A 107 -6.00 0.00 10.62
C ILE A 107 -5.67 -1.40 11.16
N MET A 108 -4.57 -1.96 10.66
CA MET A 108 -4.09 -3.29 11.01
C MET A 108 -2.57 -3.35 11.01
N LEU A 109 -2.02 -4.13 11.94
CA LEU A 109 -0.62 -4.51 11.96
C LEU A 109 -0.44 -5.95 11.50
N ILE A 110 0.59 -6.20 10.69
CA ILE A 110 0.99 -7.53 10.27
C ILE A 110 2.38 -7.83 10.82
N LYS A 111 2.52 -8.94 11.53
CA LYS A 111 3.81 -9.45 12.02
C LYS A 111 4.43 -10.39 10.99
N LEU A 112 5.62 -10.07 10.50
CA LEU A 112 6.33 -10.92 9.54
C LEU A 112 6.77 -12.25 10.18
N ASN A 113 6.97 -13.30 9.38
CA ASN A 113 7.52 -14.57 9.85
C ASN A 113 8.98 -14.38 10.27
N GLU A 114 9.73 -13.64 9.46
CA GLU A 114 11.16 -13.37 9.65
C GLU A 114 11.43 -11.87 9.54
N ASP A 115 12.47 -11.42 10.25
CA ASP A 115 12.96 -10.05 10.13
C ASP A 115 13.49 -9.79 8.71
N VAL A 116 13.13 -8.63 8.18
CA VAL A 116 13.75 -8.09 6.97
C VAL A 116 15.07 -7.40 7.34
N SER A 117 15.91 -7.14 6.33
CA SER A 117 17.20 -6.49 6.58
C SER A 117 17.02 -5.14 7.29
N ALA A 118 17.83 -4.91 8.33
CA ALA A 118 17.90 -3.62 9.02
C ALA A 118 18.41 -2.48 8.13
N GLU A 119 18.98 -2.80 6.96
CA GLU A 119 19.39 -1.81 5.95
C GLU A 119 18.18 -1.24 5.18
N LEU A 120 16.99 -1.81 5.31
CA LEU A 120 15.78 -1.28 4.67
C LEU A 120 15.23 -0.07 5.42
N PRO A 121 14.85 1.01 4.72
CA PRO A 121 14.18 2.13 5.36
C PRO A 121 12.79 1.70 5.86
N THR A 122 12.35 2.36 6.93
CA THR A 122 11.02 2.21 7.52
C THR A 122 10.32 3.56 7.55
N ILE A 123 8.98 3.55 7.59
CA ILE A 123 8.22 4.78 7.82
C ILE A 123 8.26 5.15 9.30
N LYS A 124 8.46 6.43 9.59
CA LYS A 124 8.35 6.97 10.95
C LYS A 124 6.88 7.25 11.25
N LEU A 125 6.41 6.72 12.37
CA LEU A 125 5.11 7.09 12.92
C LEU A 125 5.23 8.46 13.61
N PRO A 126 4.17 9.29 13.57
CA PRO A 126 4.17 10.54 14.32
C PRO A 126 4.27 10.27 15.82
N PRO A 127 4.79 11.23 16.61
CA PRO A 127 4.75 11.15 18.06
C PRO A 127 3.31 11.09 18.57
N VAL A 128 3.14 10.63 19.82
CA VAL A 128 1.82 10.49 20.49
C VAL A 128 1.04 11.81 20.47
N GLU A 129 1.74 12.93 20.63
CA GLU A 129 1.23 14.27 20.37
C GLU A 129 1.31 14.57 18.87
N CYS A 130 0.39 13.99 18.10
CA CYS A 130 0.33 14.23 16.66
C CYS A 130 -0.50 15.48 16.37
N GLU A 131 0.14 16.52 15.84
CA GLU A 131 -0.58 17.65 15.25
C GLU A 131 -1.19 17.23 13.91
N LYS A 132 -2.46 17.58 13.71
CA LYS A 132 -3.10 17.41 12.42
C LYS A 132 -2.37 18.30 11.39
N PRO A 133 -2.05 17.79 10.19
CA PRO A 133 -1.50 18.63 9.14
C PRO A 133 -2.36 19.88 8.94
N SER A 134 -1.72 21.04 8.78
CA SER A 134 -2.43 22.28 8.50
C SER A 134 -3.27 22.14 7.23
N MET A 135 -4.36 22.89 7.14
CA MET A 135 -5.11 22.96 5.90
C MET A 135 -4.17 23.36 4.75
N ASN A 136 -4.30 22.67 3.61
CA ASN A 136 -3.43 22.82 2.43
C ASN A 136 -1.97 22.34 2.60
N ALA A 137 -1.64 21.63 3.67
CA ALA A 137 -0.35 20.93 3.76
C ALA A 137 -0.18 19.98 2.56
N GLN A 138 0.97 20.05 1.91
CA GLN A 138 1.28 19.13 0.81
C GLN A 138 1.65 17.76 1.39
N VAL A 139 0.96 16.73 0.90
CA VAL A 139 1.20 15.33 1.25
C VAL A 139 1.49 14.53 0.00
N GLN A 140 2.21 13.42 0.15
CA GLN A 140 2.53 12.54 -0.96
C GLN A 140 1.97 11.14 -0.70
N ILE A 141 1.11 10.67 -1.60
CA ILE A 141 0.51 9.33 -1.57
C ILE A 141 1.36 8.42 -2.44
N GLY A 142 1.62 7.20 -2.01
CA GLY A 142 2.39 6.24 -2.80
C GLY A 142 1.70 4.88 -2.90
N GLY A 143 1.81 4.22 -4.04
CA GLY A 143 1.08 2.99 -4.35
C GLY A 143 1.49 2.37 -5.67
N TRP A 144 1.12 1.12 -5.89
CA TRP A 144 1.37 0.43 -7.15
C TRP A 144 0.30 0.84 -8.15
N GLY A 145 0.73 1.35 -9.29
CA GLY A 145 -0.18 1.90 -10.29
C GLY A 145 0.40 1.99 -11.69
N PHE A 146 -0.48 2.27 -12.65
CA PHE A 146 -0.14 2.37 -14.06
C PHE A 146 0.37 3.76 -14.43
N LYS A 147 1.20 3.84 -15.47
CA LYS A 147 1.71 5.13 -15.97
C LYS A 147 0.61 5.96 -16.62
N THR A 148 -0.32 5.30 -17.28
CA THR A 148 -1.47 5.89 -17.98
C THR A 148 -2.70 5.05 -17.67
N ALA A 149 -3.90 5.56 -17.96
CA ALA A 149 -5.15 4.80 -17.82
C ALA A 149 -5.21 3.55 -18.74
N ASP A 150 -4.23 3.39 -19.65
CA ASP A 150 -4.04 2.16 -20.42
C ASP A 150 -3.48 1.04 -19.53
N VAL A 151 -4.34 0.07 -19.24
CA VAL A 151 -4.08 -1.17 -18.49
C VAL A 151 -3.00 -2.06 -19.14
N LYS A 152 -2.56 -1.73 -20.37
CA LYS A 152 -1.46 -2.44 -21.06
C LYS A 152 -0.06 -2.11 -20.53
N SER A 153 0.08 -1.11 -19.65
CA SER A 153 1.38 -0.74 -19.07
C SER A 153 1.74 -1.59 -17.85
N LYS A 154 3.04 -1.77 -17.56
CA LYS A 154 3.49 -2.53 -16.38
C LYS A 154 3.33 -1.70 -15.11
N GLU A 155 2.73 -2.26 -14.07
CA GLU A 155 2.62 -1.62 -12.76
C GLU A 155 3.99 -1.36 -12.12
N THR A 156 4.10 -0.19 -11.49
CA THR A 156 5.30 0.27 -10.78
C THR A 156 4.86 1.03 -9.54
N LEU A 157 5.72 1.08 -8.52
CA LEU A 157 5.52 1.98 -7.38
C LEU A 157 5.59 3.44 -7.86
N ARG A 158 4.53 4.20 -7.57
CA ARG A 158 4.35 5.58 -7.98
C ARG A 158 3.90 6.45 -6.81
N HIS A 159 4.17 7.75 -6.91
CA HIS A 159 3.66 8.78 -6.01
C HIS A 159 3.20 10.03 -6.78
#